data_AF-A0A7C5LJA5-F1
#
_entry.id   AF-A0A7C5LJA5-F1
#
_cell.length_a   1.000
_cell.length_b   1.000
_cell.length_c   1.000
_cell.angle_alpha   90.00
_cell.angle_beta   90.00
_cell.angle_gamma   90.00
#
_symmetry.space_group_name_H-M   'P 1'
#
loop_
_entity.id
_entity.type
_entity.pdbx_description
1 polymer ?
#
loop_
_entity_poly.entity_id
_entity_poly.type
_entity_poly.pdbx_seq_one_letter_code
_entity_poly.pdbx_strand_id
1 'polypeptide(L)'
;MTNNFKIITGVFYTTTFLFLFSFNAFAQKQWSIFIFLNGDNDLWEAALNDFNELEVIGSNDYVNVVVQIDLPGRFFGSPPFSDTRRYYIEKDADGSNPDFVSTKVWPESGTQELDMGDASTLSDFVLWGIENYPAEHYFLVLWDHGDGWKGAEGGKKNPIKSLSIDATSGSEISVARGDLHRALTTITSFLGRKIDIIGMDACLLGMWEV
;
A
#
# COMPACT_ATOMS: atom_id res chain seq x y z
N MET A 1 -50.83 -13.48 64.79
CA MET A 1 -50.11 -12.18 64.76
C MET A 1 -48.96 -12.26 65.75
N THR A 2 -47.77 -12.63 65.27
CA THR A 2 -46.51 -12.52 66.00
C THR A 2 -45.36 -12.49 64.97
N ASN A 3 -44.63 -11.39 65.05
CA ASN A 3 -43.41 -10.92 64.38
C ASN A 3 -42.42 -11.97 63.83
N ASN A 4 -41.72 -11.59 62.75
CA ASN A 4 -40.30 -11.24 62.83
C ASN A 4 -39.75 -10.80 61.45
N PHE A 5 -39.56 -9.50 61.26
CA PHE A 5 -38.74 -8.96 60.17
C PHE A 5 -37.27 -9.00 60.59
N LYS A 6 -36.46 -9.79 59.90
CA LYS A 6 -34.99 -9.73 59.99
C LYS A 6 -34.49 -8.67 59.00
N ILE A 7 -33.87 -7.62 59.50
CA ILE A 7 -33.12 -6.66 58.69
C ILE A 7 -31.75 -7.32 58.40
N ILE A 8 -31.47 -7.59 57.13
CA ILE A 8 -30.15 -8.02 56.67
C ILE A 8 -29.40 -6.75 56.26
N THR A 9 -28.45 -6.31 57.08
CA THR A 9 -27.48 -5.27 56.71
C THR A 9 -26.42 -5.91 55.80
N GLY A 10 -26.56 -5.72 54.48
CA GLY A 10 -25.54 -6.09 53.50
C GLY A 10 -24.47 -5.00 53.40
N VAL A 11 -23.23 -5.35 53.73
CA VAL A 11 -22.05 -4.52 53.39
C VAL A 11 -21.60 -4.93 52.00
N PHE A 12 -21.78 -4.06 51.00
CA PHE A 12 -21.27 -4.26 49.66
C PHE A 12 -19.81 -3.80 49.61
N TYR A 13 -18.87 -4.74 49.54
CA TYR A 13 -17.48 -4.45 49.16
C TYR A 13 -17.42 -4.44 47.63
N THR A 14 -17.40 -3.26 47.02
CA THR A 14 -17.07 -3.12 45.60
C THR A 14 -15.56 -3.19 45.45
N THR A 15 -15.01 -4.38 45.18
CA THR A 15 -13.64 -4.52 44.70
C THR A 15 -13.57 -4.07 43.25
N THR A 16 -13.10 -2.85 43.01
CA THR A 16 -12.78 -2.37 41.66
C THR A 16 -11.54 -3.11 41.16
N PHE A 17 -11.71 -4.06 40.25
CA PHE A 17 -10.61 -4.66 39.50
C PHE A 17 -10.17 -3.65 38.43
N LEU A 18 -9.04 -2.99 38.66
CA LEU A 18 -8.38 -2.19 37.62
C LEU A 18 -7.66 -3.16 36.67
N PHE A 19 -8.27 -3.46 35.52
CA PHE A 19 -7.57 -4.13 34.43
C PHE A 19 -6.56 -3.14 33.83
N LEU A 20 -5.30 -3.25 34.22
CA LEU A 20 -4.19 -2.62 33.50
C LEU A 20 -4.04 -3.37 32.17
N PHE A 21 -4.66 -2.84 31.12
CA PHE A 21 -4.30 -3.23 29.76
C PHE A 21 -2.92 -2.66 29.47
N SER A 22 -1.91 -3.52 29.46
CA SER A 22 -0.61 -3.19 28.87
C SER A 22 -0.80 -3.07 27.37
N PHE A 23 -1.01 -1.85 26.89
CA PHE A 23 -0.78 -1.54 25.47
C PHE A 23 0.72 -1.62 25.24
N ASN A 24 1.19 -2.75 24.72
CA ASN A 24 2.47 -2.76 24.02
C ASN A 24 2.24 -1.96 22.73
N ALA A 25 2.43 -0.64 22.81
CA ALA A 25 2.67 0.15 21.62
C ALA A 25 4.00 -0.38 21.06
N PHE A 26 3.94 -1.20 20.01
CA PHE A 26 5.12 -1.45 19.21
C PHE A 26 5.67 -0.09 18.81
N ALA A 27 6.96 0.14 19.07
CA ALA A 27 7.59 1.40 18.72
C ALA A 27 7.38 1.63 17.23
N GLN A 28 6.67 2.72 16.90
CA GLN A 28 6.43 3.14 15.54
C GLN A 28 7.79 3.24 14.82
N LYS A 29 7.90 2.63 13.63
CA LYS A 29 9.14 2.66 12.86
C LYS A 29 9.41 4.08 12.35
N GLN A 30 10.67 4.38 12.02
CA GLN A 30 11.03 5.70 11.50
C GLN A 30 10.43 5.94 10.11
N TRP A 31 10.43 4.92 9.25
CA TRP A 31 9.93 5.03 7.89
C TRP A 31 8.96 3.90 7.52
N SER A 32 7.95 4.25 6.74
CA SER A 32 7.19 3.30 5.93
C SER A 32 7.30 3.71 4.47
N ILE A 33 7.76 2.76 3.66
CA ILE A 33 7.88 2.88 2.22
C ILE A 33 6.73 2.08 1.61
N PHE A 34 5.86 2.78 0.88
CA PHE A 34 4.74 2.21 0.16
C PHE A 34 5.06 2.22 -1.32
N ILE A 35 5.07 1.05 -1.95
CA ILE A 35 5.44 0.89 -3.35
C ILE A 35 4.20 0.41 -4.10
N PHE A 36 3.70 1.25 -5.00
CA PHE A 36 2.59 0.94 -5.89
C PHE A 36 3.18 0.42 -7.20
N LEU A 37 3.24 -0.90 -7.34
CA LEU A 37 4.00 -1.64 -8.33
C LEU A 37 3.03 -2.23 -9.38
N ASN A 38 2.58 -1.40 -10.32
CA ASN A 38 1.66 -1.85 -11.35
C ASN A 38 2.41 -2.54 -12.48
N GLY A 39 2.43 -3.87 -12.48
CA GLY A 39 3.00 -4.69 -13.54
C GLY A 39 1.96 -5.22 -14.53
N ASP A 40 0.69 -4.83 -14.45
CA ASP A 40 -0.36 -5.28 -15.37
C ASP A 40 -0.27 -4.59 -16.74
N ASN A 41 0.83 -4.88 -17.43
CA ASN A 41 1.11 -4.50 -18.81
C ASN A 41 2.34 -5.28 -19.30
N ASP A 42 3.10 -4.73 -20.24
CA ASP A 42 4.31 -5.35 -20.80
C ASP A 42 5.55 -5.24 -19.89
N LEU A 43 5.46 -4.58 -18.74
CA LEU A 43 6.53 -4.50 -17.72
C LEU A 43 6.42 -5.55 -16.61
N TRP A 44 5.50 -6.52 -16.71
CA TRP A 44 5.29 -7.54 -15.68
C TRP A 44 6.58 -8.28 -15.25
N GLU A 45 7.52 -8.55 -16.17
CA GLU A 45 8.81 -9.17 -15.83
C GLU A 45 9.69 -8.24 -14.98
N ALA A 46 9.68 -6.95 -15.28
CA ALA A 46 10.42 -5.95 -14.52
C ALA A 46 9.81 -5.79 -13.11
N ALA A 47 8.48 -5.77 -12.99
CA ALA A 47 7.80 -5.72 -11.69
C ALA A 47 8.20 -6.92 -10.79
N LEU A 48 8.29 -8.13 -11.35
CA LEU A 48 8.76 -9.31 -10.61
C LEU A 48 10.22 -9.19 -10.19
N ASN A 49 11.09 -8.71 -11.08
CA ASN A 49 12.51 -8.52 -10.77
C ASN A 49 12.71 -7.47 -9.68
N ASP A 50 12.06 -6.32 -9.78
CA ASP A 50 12.15 -5.25 -8.78
C ASP A 50 11.58 -5.69 -7.43
N PHE A 51 10.51 -6.49 -7.41
CA PHE A 51 10.02 -7.10 -6.17
C PHE A 51 11.11 -7.94 -5.49
N ASN A 52 11.80 -8.79 -6.25
CA ASN A 52 12.90 -9.62 -5.72
C ASN A 52 14.13 -8.77 -5.31
N GLU A 53 14.37 -7.63 -5.94
CA GLU A 53 15.41 -6.69 -5.50
C GLU A 53 15.08 -6.07 -4.14
N LEU A 54 13.80 -5.76 -3.87
CA LEU A 54 13.36 -5.27 -2.57
C LEU A 54 13.59 -6.30 -1.46
N GLU A 55 13.42 -7.59 -1.75
CA GLU A 55 13.65 -8.70 -0.82
C GLU A 55 15.13 -8.85 -0.42
N VAL A 56 16.08 -8.30 -1.18
CA VAL A 56 17.52 -8.33 -0.80
C VAL A 56 17.77 -7.64 0.55
N ILE A 57 17.00 -6.59 0.86
CA ILE A 57 17.09 -5.85 2.12
C ILE A 57 15.88 -6.09 3.00
N GLY A 58 14.69 -6.07 2.41
CA GLY A 58 13.41 -6.23 3.11
C GLY A 58 13.13 -5.16 4.17
N SER A 59 12.04 -5.37 4.90
CA SER A 59 11.70 -4.60 6.10
C SER A 59 12.66 -4.92 7.25
N ASN A 60 12.88 -3.96 8.14
CA ASN A 60 13.75 -4.11 9.32
C ASN A 60 13.26 -3.25 10.50
N ASP A 61 13.99 -3.18 11.60
CA ASP A 61 13.58 -2.45 12.81
C ASP A 61 13.31 -0.94 12.60
N TYR A 62 13.83 -0.34 11.53
CA TYR A 62 13.70 1.09 11.23
C TYR A 62 12.71 1.40 10.10
N VAL A 63 12.49 0.45 9.19
CA VAL A 63 11.73 0.67 7.95
C VAL A 63 10.71 -0.46 7.73
N ASN A 64 9.47 -0.08 7.42
CA ASN A 64 8.52 -0.99 6.75
C ASN A 64 8.65 -0.80 5.25
N VAL A 65 8.77 -1.88 4.51
CA VAL A 65 8.65 -1.88 3.04
C VAL A 65 7.40 -2.69 2.71
N VAL A 66 6.44 -2.04 2.07
CA VAL A 66 5.12 -2.60 1.77
C VAL A 66 4.82 -2.34 0.31
N VAL A 67 4.45 -3.39 -0.41
CA VAL A 67 4.21 -3.34 -1.85
C VAL A 67 2.75 -3.70 -2.12
N GLN A 68 2.05 -2.94 -2.95
CA GLN A 68 0.89 -3.44 -3.69
C GLN A 68 1.35 -3.72 -5.11
N ILE A 69 1.23 -4.97 -5.53
CA ILE A 69 1.64 -5.45 -6.85
C ILE A 69 0.43 -6.02 -7.58
N ASP A 70 0.37 -5.74 -8.87
CA ASP A 70 -0.57 -6.34 -9.79
C ASP A 70 0.15 -6.83 -11.04
N LEU A 71 -0.34 -7.92 -11.63
CA LEU A 71 0.28 -8.57 -12.79
C LEU A 71 -0.81 -8.90 -13.80
N PRO A 72 -0.48 -9.02 -15.10
CA PRO A 72 -1.49 -9.27 -16.11
C PRO A 72 -2.13 -10.61 -15.82
N GLY A 73 -3.48 -10.68 -15.84
CA GLY A 73 -4.38 -11.79 -15.44
C GLY A 73 -4.08 -13.20 -15.99
N ARG A 74 -2.85 -13.64 -15.83
CA ARG A 74 -2.19 -14.91 -16.13
C ARG A 74 -1.27 -15.19 -14.95
N PHE A 75 -1.06 -16.47 -14.68
CA PHE A 75 -0.26 -16.91 -13.54
C PHE A 75 1.23 -16.61 -13.77
N PHE A 76 1.72 -15.51 -13.19
CA PHE A 76 3.10 -15.02 -13.24
C PHE A 76 3.75 -14.99 -11.85
N GLY A 77 5.07 -14.93 -11.79
CA GLY A 77 5.84 -14.95 -10.53
C GLY A 77 6.03 -16.35 -9.95
N SER A 78 6.71 -16.43 -8.82
CA SER A 78 6.90 -17.66 -8.05
C SER A 78 6.68 -17.36 -6.57
N PRO A 79 5.69 -17.97 -5.88
CA PRO A 79 4.63 -18.79 -6.44
C PRO A 79 3.74 -17.98 -7.41
N PRO A 80 3.16 -18.62 -8.44
CA PRO A 80 2.45 -17.89 -9.47
C PRO A 80 1.12 -17.29 -8.98
N PHE A 81 0.80 -16.10 -9.48
CA PHE A 81 -0.45 -15.40 -9.23
C PHE A 81 -0.88 -14.52 -10.39
N SER A 82 -2.13 -14.06 -10.35
CA SER A 82 -2.78 -13.32 -11.43
C SER A 82 -3.79 -12.32 -10.88
N ASP A 83 -3.62 -11.94 -9.62
CA ASP A 83 -4.51 -11.07 -8.87
C ASP A 83 -3.71 -9.96 -8.19
N THR A 84 -4.36 -8.84 -7.89
CA THR A 84 -3.73 -7.78 -7.11
C THR A 84 -3.46 -8.23 -5.68
N ARG A 85 -2.25 -7.93 -5.17
CA ARG A 85 -1.80 -8.37 -3.85
C ARG A 85 -1.06 -7.28 -3.10
N ARG A 86 -1.09 -7.37 -1.77
CA ARG A 86 -0.22 -6.58 -0.89
C ARG A 86 0.73 -7.50 -0.13
N TYR A 87 1.97 -7.08 -0.04
CA TYR A 87 3.04 -7.80 0.63
C TYR A 87 3.72 -6.91 1.65
N TYR A 88 4.00 -7.48 2.82
CA TYR A 88 5.03 -6.98 3.70
C TYR A 88 6.34 -7.60 3.25
N ILE A 89 7.29 -6.77 2.80
CA ILE A 89 8.52 -7.26 2.20
C ILE A 89 9.44 -7.78 3.30
N GLU A 90 9.77 -9.06 3.20
CA GLU A 90 10.71 -9.74 4.09
C GLU A 90 12.08 -9.78 3.43
N LYS A 91 13.12 -9.83 4.25
CA LYS A 91 14.45 -10.05 3.73
C LYS A 91 14.59 -11.51 3.30
N ASP A 92 14.94 -11.74 2.05
CA ASP A 92 15.38 -13.04 1.59
C ASP A 92 16.82 -13.31 2.04
N ALA A 93 17.00 -14.44 2.75
CA ALA A 93 18.31 -14.91 3.19
C ALA A 93 19.16 -15.44 2.03
N ASP A 94 18.52 -15.90 0.95
CA ASP A 94 19.16 -16.44 -0.24
C ASP A 94 19.44 -15.35 -1.30
N GLY A 95 19.04 -14.10 -1.03
CA GLY A 95 19.27 -12.93 -1.88
C GLY A 95 18.28 -12.81 -3.04
N SER A 96 18.68 -12.14 -4.12
CA SER A 96 17.80 -11.95 -5.29
C SER A 96 17.65 -13.25 -6.06
N ASN A 97 16.47 -13.86 -5.95
CA ASN A 97 16.06 -15.06 -6.66
C ASN A 97 14.58 -14.93 -7.06
N PRO A 98 14.02 -15.80 -7.93
CA PRO A 98 12.69 -15.60 -8.49
C PRO A 98 11.53 -15.90 -7.52
N ASP A 99 11.79 -16.50 -6.36
CA ASP A 99 10.77 -16.92 -5.41
C ASP A 99 10.47 -15.82 -4.40
N PHE A 100 9.23 -15.35 -4.38
CA PHE A 100 8.73 -14.39 -3.40
C PHE A 100 8.63 -15.08 -2.04
N VAL A 101 9.47 -14.64 -1.11
CA VAL A 101 9.46 -15.12 0.28
C VAL A 101 8.69 -14.19 1.21
N SER A 102 8.36 -12.99 0.73
CA SER A 102 7.62 -11.96 1.46
C SER A 102 6.22 -12.41 1.89
N THR A 103 5.78 -11.84 3.01
CA THR A 103 4.47 -12.19 3.59
C THR A 103 3.36 -11.52 2.79
N LYS A 104 2.53 -12.31 2.09
CA LYS A 104 1.28 -11.81 1.51
C LYS A 104 0.31 -11.44 2.63
N VAL A 105 -0.10 -10.18 2.68
CA VAL A 105 -0.96 -9.62 3.72
C VAL A 105 -2.34 -9.21 3.19
N TRP A 106 -2.51 -9.15 1.87
CA TRP A 106 -3.82 -8.95 1.24
C TRP A 106 -3.85 -9.55 -0.18
N PRO A 107 -5.00 -10.08 -0.64
CA PRO A 107 -6.20 -10.37 0.14
C PRO A 107 -5.95 -11.53 1.13
N GLU A 108 -6.65 -11.50 2.28
CA GLU A 108 -6.52 -12.53 3.32
C GLU A 108 -6.98 -13.91 2.83
N SER A 109 -7.95 -13.94 1.91
CA SER A 109 -8.43 -15.17 1.29
C SER A 109 -9.00 -14.90 -0.11
N GLY A 110 -9.00 -15.95 -0.94
CA GLY A 110 -9.46 -15.84 -2.33
C GLY A 110 -8.50 -15.03 -3.20
N THR A 111 -9.06 -14.52 -4.30
CA THR A 111 -8.37 -13.65 -5.26
C THR A 111 -9.14 -12.34 -5.40
N GLN A 112 -8.44 -11.23 -5.53
CA GLN A 112 -9.06 -9.94 -5.73
C GLN A 112 -8.27 -9.10 -6.74
N GLU A 113 -8.95 -8.68 -7.80
CA GLU A 113 -8.40 -7.79 -8.82
C GLU A 113 -8.80 -6.36 -8.55
N LEU A 114 -7.85 -5.43 -8.67
CA LEU A 114 -8.07 -3.99 -8.59
C LEU A 114 -7.60 -3.33 -9.88
N ASP A 115 -8.30 -2.25 -10.27
CA ASP A 115 -7.85 -1.37 -11.34
C ASP A 115 -6.69 -0.50 -10.80
N MET A 116 -5.47 -0.80 -11.20
CA MET A 116 -4.26 -0.06 -10.79
C MET A 116 -4.10 1.27 -11.53
N GLY A 117 -4.91 1.53 -12.56
CA GLY A 117 -5.08 2.82 -13.20
C GLY A 117 -6.07 3.74 -12.48
N ASP A 118 -6.82 3.26 -11.48
CA ASP A 118 -7.72 4.11 -10.68
C ASP A 118 -6.97 4.82 -9.54
N ALA A 119 -7.14 6.15 -9.48
CA ALA A 119 -6.66 6.96 -8.38
C ALA A 119 -7.19 6.52 -7.00
N SER A 120 -8.38 5.93 -6.95
CA SER A 120 -8.96 5.41 -5.70
C SER A 120 -8.16 4.22 -5.17
N THR A 121 -7.77 3.28 -6.03
CA THR A 121 -6.90 2.13 -5.71
C THR A 121 -5.58 2.59 -5.11
N LEU A 122 -4.96 3.63 -5.66
CA LEU A 122 -3.73 4.22 -5.10
C LEU A 122 -3.96 4.80 -3.71
N SER A 123 -4.98 5.64 -3.52
CA SER A 123 -5.25 6.21 -2.19
C SER A 123 -5.61 5.14 -1.17
N ASP A 124 -6.40 4.14 -1.54
CA ASP A 124 -6.84 3.07 -0.65
C ASP A 124 -5.66 2.19 -0.20
N PHE A 125 -4.71 1.91 -1.09
CA PHE A 125 -3.48 1.24 -0.73
C PHE A 125 -2.68 2.02 0.33
N VAL A 126 -2.48 3.31 0.10
CA VAL A 126 -1.66 4.14 1.00
C VAL A 126 -2.35 4.36 2.34
N LEU A 127 -3.67 4.60 2.35
CA LEU A 127 -4.47 4.70 3.57
C LEU A 127 -4.37 3.43 4.40
N TRP A 128 -4.61 2.28 3.77
CA TRP A 128 -4.45 0.97 4.43
C TRP A 128 -3.01 0.75 4.93
N GLY A 129 -2.01 1.17 4.15
CA GLY A 129 -0.60 1.06 4.52
C GLY A 129 -0.26 1.89 5.77
N ILE A 130 -0.77 3.12 5.86
CA ILE A 130 -0.60 4.01 7.03
C ILE A 130 -1.24 3.41 8.27
N GLU A 131 -2.44 2.82 8.15
CA GLU A 131 -3.14 2.21 9.27
C GLU A 131 -2.44 0.95 9.80
N ASN A 132 -1.93 0.10 8.90
CA ASN A 132 -1.35 -1.20 9.26
C ASN A 132 0.16 -1.13 9.56
N TYR A 133 0.85 -0.16 8.96
CA TYR A 133 2.30 0.04 9.10
C TYR A 133 2.60 1.50 9.41
N PRO A 134 2.16 2.01 10.59
CA PRO A 134 2.41 3.40 10.96
C PRO A 134 3.91 3.67 11.11
N ALA A 135 4.34 4.84 10.66
CA ALA A 135 5.72 5.32 10.76
C ALA A 135 5.81 6.84 10.94
N GLU A 136 6.94 7.32 11.46
CA GLU A 136 7.19 8.76 11.62
C GLU A 136 7.26 9.49 10.28
N HIS A 137 7.76 8.83 9.23
CA HIS A 137 7.86 9.36 7.89
C HIS A 137 7.35 8.37 6.84
N TYR A 138 6.83 8.90 5.74
CA TYR A 138 6.27 8.11 4.65
C TYR A 138 6.96 8.43 3.33
N PHE A 139 7.31 7.37 2.59
CA PHE A 139 7.80 7.46 1.23
C PHE A 139 6.86 6.65 0.33
N LEU A 140 6.25 7.31 -0.65
CA LEU A 140 5.42 6.66 -1.68
C LEU A 140 6.22 6.53 -2.97
N VAL A 141 6.36 5.32 -3.49
CA VAL A 141 6.94 5.03 -4.81
C VAL A 141 5.81 4.65 -5.76
N LEU A 142 5.77 5.31 -6.91
CA LEU A 142 4.87 5.03 -8.02
C LEU A 142 5.72 4.45 -9.15
N TRP A 143 5.57 3.16 -9.39
CA TRP A 143 6.33 2.40 -10.38
C TRP A 143 5.39 1.97 -11.49
N ASP A 144 5.80 2.20 -12.75
CA ASP A 144 5.27 1.62 -14.01
C ASP A 144 5.77 2.48 -15.21
N HIS A 145 5.14 2.36 -16.39
CA HIS A 145 5.15 3.36 -17.45
C HIS A 145 4.75 4.75 -16.96
N GLY A 146 5.26 5.74 -17.69
CA GLY A 146 4.85 7.13 -17.57
C GLY A 146 5.05 7.89 -18.87
N ASP A 147 4.18 8.86 -19.12
CA ASP A 147 4.17 9.63 -20.38
C ASP A 147 4.23 11.15 -20.12
N GLY A 148 4.38 11.54 -18.85
CA GLY A 148 4.58 12.92 -18.43
C GLY A 148 3.38 13.85 -18.57
N TRP A 149 3.63 15.11 -18.97
CA TRP A 149 2.62 16.18 -18.99
C TRP A 149 2.31 16.78 -20.38
N LYS A 150 3.23 16.65 -21.36
CA LYS A 150 3.11 17.31 -22.67
C LYS A 150 2.16 16.56 -23.61
N GLY A 151 1.44 17.30 -24.45
CA GLY A 151 0.56 16.73 -25.48
C GLY A 151 1.35 16.26 -26.71
N ALA A 152 0.73 15.45 -27.58
CA ALA A 152 1.38 14.99 -28.81
C ALA A 152 1.60 16.15 -29.76
N GLU A 153 2.85 16.34 -30.17
CA GLU A 153 3.13 16.88 -31.49
C GLU A 153 3.11 15.72 -32.49
N GLY A 154 2.28 15.80 -33.54
CA GLY A 154 2.40 14.89 -34.69
C GLY A 154 1.33 13.80 -34.89
N GLY A 155 0.13 13.91 -34.31
CA GLY A 155 -1.03 13.13 -34.78
C GLY A 155 -1.08 11.65 -34.40
N LYS A 156 -0.25 11.20 -33.43
CA LYS A 156 -0.56 9.96 -32.69
C LYS A 156 -1.77 10.24 -31.79
N LYS A 157 -2.79 9.40 -31.86
CA LYS A 157 -3.96 9.49 -30.97
C LYS A 157 -3.48 9.28 -29.53
N ASN A 158 -3.44 10.38 -28.78
CA ASN A 158 -3.20 10.50 -27.34
C ASN A 158 -1.85 9.94 -26.84
N PRO A 159 -0.81 10.76 -26.59
CA PRO A 159 0.15 10.41 -25.56
C PRO A 159 -0.61 10.50 -24.24
N ILE A 160 -0.65 9.40 -23.52
CA ILE A 160 -1.51 9.25 -22.36
C ILE A 160 -0.77 9.89 -21.19
N LYS A 161 -1.12 11.12 -20.81
CA LYS A 161 -0.43 11.91 -19.76
C LYS A 161 -0.68 11.34 -18.37
N SER A 162 0.00 10.26 -18.05
CA SER A 162 -0.32 9.39 -16.93
C SER A 162 0.90 8.65 -16.42
N LEU A 163 0.64 7.88 -15.38
CA LEU A 163 1.46 6.80 -14.88
C LEU A 163 0.54 5.61 -14.57
N SER A 164 1.10 4.44 -14.24
CA SER A 164 0.33 3.28 -13.80
C SER A 164 -0.74 2.88 -14.81
N ILE A 165 -0.32 2.49 -16.00
CA ILE A 165 -1.12 1.92 -17.08
C ILE A 165 -1.50 0.49 -16.70
N ASP A 166 -2.79 0.28 -16.44
CA ASP A 166 -3.36 -1.05 -16.25
C ASP A 166 -3.99 -1.50 -17.57
N ALA A 167 -3.31 -2.45 -18.22
CA ALA A 167 -3.65 -2.88 -19.58
C ALA A 167 -4.90 -3.77 -19.61
N THR A 168 -5.20 -4.54 -18.56
CA THR A 168 -6.39 -5.40 -18.54
C THR A 168 -7.65 -4.59 -18.26
N SER A 169 -7.56 -3.57 -17.40
CA SER A 169 -8.63 -2.62 -17.10
C SER A 169 -8.79 -1.56 -18.19
N GLY A 170 -7.72 -1.27 -18.94
CA GLY A 170 -7.71 -0.24 -19.99
C GLY A 170 -7.74 1.18 -19.41
N SER A 171 -7.06 1.37 -18.29
CA SER A 171 -7.10 2.56 -17.45
C SER A 171 -5.69 3.06 -17.13
N GLU A 172 -5.62 4.27 -16.59
CA GLU A 172 -4.36 4.89 -16.17
C GLU A 172 -4.59 5.98 -15.12
N ILE A 173 -3.60 6.23 -14.27
CA ILE A 173 -3.63 7.36 -13.35
C ILE A 173 -3.18 8.61 -14.12
N SER A 174 -4.14 9.42 -14.57
CA SER A 174 -3.80 10.65 -15.30
C SER A 174 -3.29 11.77 -14.39
N VAL A 175 -2.13 12.32 -14.75
CA VAL A 175 -1.63 13.56 -14.15
C VAL A 175 -2.44 14.75 -14.65
N ALA A 176 -2.66 14.84 -15.96
CA ALA A 176 -3.32 15.99 -16.59
C ALA A 176 -4.81 16.12 -16.27
N ARG A 177 -5.51 15.00 -16.05
CA ARG A 177 -6.92 14.99 -15.60
C ARG A 177 -7.05 15.13 -14.07
N GLY A 178 -5.94 15.25 -13.36
CA GLY A 178 -5.89 15.46 -11.91
C GLY A 178 -6.17 14.20 -11.09
N ASP A 179 -6.03 13.00 -11.67
CA ASP A 179 -6.29 11.74 -10.97
C ASP A 179 -5.25 11.53 -9.87
N LEU A 180 -3.96 11.72 -10.18
CA LEU A 180 -2.88 11.72 -9.20
C LEU A 180 -3.09 12.79 -8.11
N HIS A 181 -3.50 14.00 -8.51
CA HIS A 181 -3.79 15.08 -7.56
C HIS A 181 -4.91 14.70 -6.58
N ARG A 182 -5.98 14.04 -7.06
CA ARG A 182 -7.06 13.56 -6.20
C ARG A 182 -6.57 12.50 -5.23
N ALA A 183 -5.83 11.48 -5.69
CA ALA A 183 -5.27 10.45 -4.82
C ALA A 183 -4.40 11.06 -3.69
N LEU A 184 -3.46 11.95 -4.05
CA LEU A 184 -2.58 12.61 -3.07
C LEU A 184 -3.34 13.54 -2.11
N THR A 185 -4.42 14.17 -2.57
CA THR A 185 -5.28 15.01 -1.71
C THR A 185 -6.05 14.16 -0.70
N THR A 186 -6.57 13.01 -1.12
CA THR A 186 -7.21 12.03 -0.22
C THR A 186 -6.22 11.56 0.84
N ILE A 187 -5.02 11.15 0.43
CA ILE A 187 -3.96 10.71 1.35
C ILE A 187 -3.57 11.81 2.33
N THR A 188 -3.35 13.03 1.83
CA THR A 188 -2.98 14.18 2.68
C THR A 188 -4.07 14.50 3.71
N SER A 189 -5.34 14.40 3.29
CA SER A 189 -6.48 14.67 4.15
C SER A 189 -6.64 13.61 5.25
N PHE A 190 -6.43 12.33 4.90
CA PHE A 190 -6.44 11.22 5.86
C PHE A 190 -5.29 11.32 6.87
N LEU A 191 -4.07 11.55 6.38
CA LEU A 191 -2.86 11.63 7.22
C LEU A 191 -2.81 12.92 8.07
N GLY A 192 -3.59 13.95 7.70
CA GLY A 192 -3.56 15.28 8.34
C GLY A 192 -2.30 16.10 8.00
N ARG A 193 -1.44 15.57 7.13
CA ARG A 193 -0.23 16.21 6.59
C ARG A 193 0.13 15.55 5.25
N LYS A 194 1.05 16.15 4.51
CA LYS A 194 1.58 15.58 3.27
C LYS A 194 2.48 14.38 3.58
N ILE A 195 2.56 13.44 2.63
CA ILE A 195 3.65 12.45 2.54
C ILE A 195 4.99 13.19 2.46
N ASP A 196 6.03 12.63 3.07
CA ASP A 196 7.35 13.24 3.15
C ASP A 196 8.09 13.19 1.80
N ILE A 197 8.06 12.05 1.10
CA ILE A 197 8.71 11.85 -0.20
C ILE A 197 7.80 11.11 -1.18
N ILE A 198 7.77 11.53 -2.44
CA ILE A 198 7.18 10.78 -3.55
C ILE A 198 8.28 10.47 -4.57
N GLY A 199 8.39 9.21 -4.94
CA GLY A 199 9.35 8.67 -5.90
C GLY A 199 8.59 8.21 -7.11
N MET A 200 9.04 8.65 -8.28
CA MET A 200 8.44 8.31 -9.56
C MET A 200 9.42 7.41 -10.30
N ASP A 201 9.21 6.09 -10.21
CA ASP A 201 9.94 5.12 -11.02
C ASP A 201 9.15 4.83 -12.30
N ALA A 202 9.00 5.91 -13.07
CA ALA A 202 8.21 5.92 -14.29
C ALA A 202 8.75 6.98 -15.25
N CYS A 203 8.59 6.70 -16.54
CA CYS A 203 9.13 7.55 -17.59
C CYS A 203 8.51 8.96 -17.56
N LEU A 204 9.34 9.97 -17.83
CA LEU A 204 8.90 11.35 -18.05
C LEU A 204 8.08 11.93 -16.87
N LEU A 205 8.41 11.68 -15.60
CA LEU A 205 7.71 12.32 -14.47
C LEU A 205 8.57 13.31 -13.66
N GLY A 206 9.89 13.35 -13.89
CA GLY A 206 10.81 14.33 -13.28
C GLY A 206 10.82 15.69 -13.99
N MET A 207 9.66 16.31 -14.20
CA MET A 207 9.53 17.59 -14.91
C MET A 207 8.89 18.65 -14.00
N TRP A 208 8.93 19.91 -14.42
CA TRP A 208 8.40 21.03 -13.63
C TRP A 208 6.86 21.00 -13.49
N GLU A 209 6.18 20.45 -14.49
CA GLU A 209 4.73 20.50 -14.62
C GLU A 209 3.99 19.33 -13.97
N VAL A 210 4.74 18.34 -13.46
CA VAL A 210 4.28 17.21 -12.66
C VAL A 210 4.61 17.51 -11.20
#